data_AF-S7VK19-F1
#
_entry.id   AF-S7VK19-F1
#
_cell.length_a   1.000
_cell.length_b   1.000
_cell.length_c   1.000
_cell.angle_alpha   90.00
_cell.angle_beta   90.00
_cell.angle_gamma   90.00
#
_symmetry.space_group_name_H-M   'P 1'
#
loop_
_entity.id
_entity.type
_entity.pdbx_description
1 polymer ?
#
loop_
_entity_poly.entity_id
_entity_poly.type
_entity_poly.pdbx_seq_one_letter_code
_entity_poly.pdbx_strand_id
1 'polypeptide(L)'
;MGLDLNNKEKEAFQFVYQSIRKAFPKLKILLATYFEGLNDNIKLALSLPICALHLDLVRNPAQLEEILLQIPEKLSLSLGLVDGRNIWKNDFNKSLEVISKVINSIGKERIMLAPSCSLLHVPYDLEAETQEGILLPEIKQWIAFAKQN
;
A
#
# COMPACT_ATOMS: atom_id res chain seq x y z
N MET A 1 9.01 5.90 5.51
CA MET A 1 8.35 7.16 5.93
C MET A 1 7.26 6.96 6.99
N GLY A 2 7.05 5.74 7.52
CA GLY A 2 6.12 5.53 8.64
C GLY A 2 6.67 5.91 10.02
N LEU A 3 8.00 6.00 10.13
CA LEU A 3 8.71 6.41 11.34
C LEU A 3 8.67 7.93 11.56
N ASP A 4 8.96 8.35 12.79
CA ASP A 4 9.21 9.74 13.15
C ASP A 4 10.46 10.27 12.45
N LEU A 5 10.28 11.19 11.51
CA LEU A 5 11.37 11.82 10.77
C LEU A 5 11.70 13.19 11.37
N ASN A 6 12.98 13.43 11.64
CA ASN A 6 13.48 14.75 11.99
C ASN A 6 13.58 15.65 10.74
N ASN A 7 13.79 16.96 10.95
CA ASN A 7 13.81 17.93 9.84
C ASN A 7 14.89 17.64 8.80
N LYS A 8 16.09 17.19 9.21
CA LYS A 8 17.17 16.87 8.26
C LYS A 8 16.81 15.70 7.37
N GLU A 9 16.13 14.70 7.93
CA GLU A 9 15.65 13.54 7.15
C GLU A 9 14.56 13.97 6.17
N LYS A 10 13.61 14.80 6.61
CA LYS A 10 12.56 15.37 5.74
C LYS A 10 13.15 16.16 4.57
N GLU A 11 14.15 17.01 4.83
CA GLU A 11 14.89 17.77 3.82
C GLU A 11 15.64 16.83 2.85
N ALA A 12 16.24 15.76 3.36
CA ALA A 12 16.94 14.78 2.54
C ALA A 12 15.99 14.08 1.54
N PHE A 13 14.78 13.71 1.96
CA PHE A 13 13.77 13.17 1.04
C PHE A 13 13.45 14.14 -0.09
N GLN A 14 13.19 15.41 0.24
CA GLN A 14 12.90 16.43 -0.77
C GLN A 14 14.06 16.59 -1.75
N PHE A 15 15.28 16.74 -1.23
CA PHE A 15 16.49 16.91 -2.04
C PHE A 15 16.71 15.73 -2.99
N VAL A 16 16.62 14.49 -2.50
CA VAL A 16 16.86 13.29 -3.29
C VAL A 16 15.83 13.15 -4.41
N TYR A 17 14.52 13.24 -4.10
CA TYR A 17 13.49 13.05 -5.11
C TYR A 17 13.47 14.19 -6.15
N GLN A 18 13.77 15.43 -5.74
CA GLN A 18 13.95 16.54 -6.68
C GLN A 18 15.15 16.31 -7.60
N SER A 19 16.27 15.82 -7.05
CA SER A 19 17.48 15.51 -7.82
C SER A 19 17.23 14.39 -8.84
N ILE A 20 16.54 13.32 -8.43
CA ILE A 20 16.15 12.22 -9.33
C ILE A 20 15.23 12.74 -10.44
N ARG A 21 14.21 13.54 -10.11
CA ARG A 21 13.29 14.11 -11.11
C ARG A 21 14.03 15.02 -12.10
N LYS A 22 14.98 15.84 -11.64
CA LYS A 22 15.78 16.71 -12.49
C LYS A 22 16.66 15.93 -13.46
N ALA A 23 17.31 14.87 -12.99
CA ALA A 23 18.17 14.01 -13.82
C ALA A 23 17.35 13.13 -14.78
N PHE A 24 16.19 12.64 -14.34
CA PHE A 24 15.36 11.67 -15.07
C PHE A 24 13.90 12.15 -15.16
N PRO A 25 13.61 13.20 -15.96
CA PRO A 25 12.28 13.85 -15.98
C PRO A 25 11.14 12.91 -16.40
N LYS A 26 11.43 11.90 -17.21
CA LYS A 26 10.44 10.92 -17.70
C LYS A 26 10.30 9.68 -16.81
N LEU A 27 11.17 9.48 -15.81
CA LEU A 27 11.11 8.31 -14.94
C LEU A 27 9.83 8.34 -14.09
N LYS A 28 9.05 7.26 -14.12
CA LYS A 28 7.88 7.11 -13.25
C LYS A 28 8.33 6.53 -11.92
N ILE A 29 7.99 7.20 -10.83
CA ILE A 29 8.41 6.80 -9.48
C ILE A 29 7.15 6.49 -8.67
N LEU A 30 7.07 5.27 -8.15
CA LEU A 30 6.12 4.89 -7.13
C LEU A 30 6.85 4.86 -5.80
N LEU A 31 6.45 5.71 -4.86
CA LEU A 31 6.95 5.66 -3.49
C LEU A 31 6.10 4.66 -2.70
N ALA A 32 6.74 3.61 -2.19
CA ALA A 32 6.05 2.61 -1.37
C ALA A 32 6.29 2.80 0.12
N THR A 33 5.20 2.82 0.87
CA THR A 33 5.22 2.87 2.33
C THR A 33 4.34 1.75 2.89
N TYR A 34 4.87 1.03 3.87
CA TYR A 34 4.19 -0.11 4.46
C TYR A 34 4.64 -0.35 5.90
N PHE A 35 3.93 -1.25 6.59
CA PHE A 35 4.05 -1.61 8.02
C PHE A 35 3.46 -0.60 9.00
N GLU A 36 3.43 0.68 8.64
CA GLU A 36 2.83 1.78 9.40
C GLU A 36 2.22 2.81 8.45
N GLY A 37 1.40 3.72 8.98
CA GLY A 37 0.90 4.86 8.22
C GLY A 37 1.90 6.01 8.15
N LEU A 38 1.63 6.98 7.28
CA LEU A 38 2.51 8.13 7.08
C LEU A 38 2.49 9.15 8.23
N ASN A 39 1.42 9.20 9.03
CA ASN A 39 1.28 10.12 10.18
C ASN A 39 1.66 11.56 9.80
N ASP A 40 2.50 12.23 10.58
CA ASP A 40 2.96 13.61 10.34
C ASP A 40 3.76 13.80 9.03
N ASN A 41 4.11 12.72 8.33
CA ASN A 41 4.84 12.75 7.06
C ASN A 41 3.94 12.77 5.82
N ILE A 42 2.60 12.80 5.96
CA ILE A 42 1.67 12.85 4.81
C ILE A 42 1.99 14.03 3.89
N LYS A 43 2.12 15.25 4.44
CA LYS A 43 2.44 16.45 3.66
C LYS A 43 3.76 16.32 2.91
N LEU A 44 4.77 15.73 3.55
CA LEU A 44 6.04 15.47 2.90
C LEU A 44 5.86 14.51 1.72
N ALA A 45 5.23 13.35 1.93
CA ALA A 45 5.02 12.33 0.90
C ALA A 45 4.27 12.89 -0.33
N LEU A 46 3.21 13.67 -0.10
CA LEU A 46 2.41 14.28 -1.16
C LEU A 46 3.14 15.42 -1.90
N SER A 47 4.15 16.03 -1.28
CA SER A 47 4.96 17.09 -1.92
C SER A 47 6.06 16.56 -2.85
N LEU A 48 6.42 15.28 -2.75
CA LEU A 48 7.52 14.71 -3.54
C LEU A 48 7.14 14.61 -5.04
N PRO A 49 8.10 14.78 -5.97
CA PRO A 49 7.87 14.67 -7.41
C PRO A 49 7.72 13.21 -7.89
N ILE A 50 6.80 12.48 -7.28
CA ILE A 50 6.46 11.08 -7.55
C ILE A 50 5.20 10.97 -8.42
N CYS A 51 5.01 9.80 -9.05
CA CYS A 51 3.85 9.53 -9.90
C CYS A 51 2.77 8.73 -9.16
N ALA A 52 3.17 7.92 -8.18
CA ALA A 52 2.24 7.16 -7.35
C ALA A 52 2.76 7.03 -5.91
N LEU A 53 1.83 6.95 -4.97
CA LEU A 53 2.09 6.67 -3.56
C LEU A 53 1.37 5.39 -3.16
N HIS A 54 2.11 4.42 -2.63
CA HIS A 54 1.53 3.20 -2.08
C HIS A 54 1.31 3.33 -0.57
N LEU A 55 0.11 2.93 -0.14
CA LEU A 55 -0.38 3.01 1.23
C LEU A 55 -0.72 1.62 1.75
N ASP A 56 -0.19 1.28 2.91
CA ASP A 56 -0.65 0.12 3.68
C ASP A 56 -1.96 0.45 4.40
N LEU A 57 -3.07 0.08 3.76
CA LEU A 57 -4.42 0.28 4.27
C LEU A 57 -4.91 -0.90 5.11
N VAL A 58 -4.10 -1.94 5.26
CA VAL A 58 -4.35 -3.02 6.23
C VAL A 58 -3.92 -2.56 7.63
N ARG A 59 -2.73 -1.95 7.75
CA ARG A 59 -2.19 -1.52 9.05
C ARG A 59 -2.71 -0.15 9.47
N ASN A 60 -2.86 0.79 8.54
CA ASN A 60 -3.44 2.09 8.86
C ASN A 60 -4.43 2.54 7.77
N PRO A 61 -5.67 2.01 7.77
CA PRO A 61 -6.72 2.45 6.85
C PRO A 61 -7.15 3.91 7.06
N ALA A 62 -7.03 4.44 8.29
CA ALA A 62 -7.53 5.78 8.64
C ALA A 62 -6.77 6.91 7.92
N GLN A 63 -5.50 6.71 7.58
CA GLN A 63 -4.69 7.69 6.85
C GLN A 63 -5.27 8.06 5.47
N LEU A 64 -6.12 7.19 4.90
CA LEU A 64 -6.70 7.40 3.58
C LEU A 64 -7.53 8.69 3.52
N GLU A 65 -8.30 8.99 4.57
CA GLU A 65 -9.17 10.16 4.57
C GLU A 65 -8.37 11.46 4.48
N GLU A 66 -7.32 11.57 5.30
CA GLU A 66 -6.45 12.74 5.31
C GLU A 66 -5.70 12.90 3.97
N ILE A 67 -5.29 11.80 3.36
CA ILE A 67 -4.62 11.81 2.06
C ILE A 67 -5.56 12.27 0.95
N LEU A 68 -6.79 11.76 0.90
CA LEU A 68 -7.77 12.14 -0.13
C LEU A 68 -8.13 13.63 -0.08
N LEU A 69 -8.08 14.25 1.10
CA LEU A 69 -8.30 15.70 1.24
C LEU A 69 -7.18 16.57 0.63
N GLN A 70 -5.97 16.03 0.52
CA GLN A 70 -4.77 16.79 0.15
C GLN A 70 -4.08 16.27 -1.12
N ILE A 71 -4.60 15.21 -1.74
CA ILE A 71 -3.95 14.50 -2.83
C ILE A 71 -3.76 15.42 -4.06
N PRO A 72 -2.54 15.52 -4.62
CA PRO A 72 -2.32 16.23 -5.87
C PRO A 72 -3.12 15.63 -7.03
N GLU A 73 -3.61 16.47 -7.93
CA GLU A 73 -4.47 16.09 -9.06
C GLU A 73 -3.88 14.98 -9.96
N LYS A 74 -2.55 14.94 -10.08
CA LYS A 74 -1.82 13.99 -10.95
C LYS A 74 -1.23 12.80 -10.20
N LEU A 75 -1.36 12.76 -8.87
CA LEU A 75 -0.83 11.65 -8.07
C LEU A 75 -1.81 10.48 -8.12
N SER A 76 -1.29 9.28 -8.42
CA SER A 76 -2.02 8.03 -8.30
C SER A 76 -1.81 7.38 -6.93
N LEU A 77 -2.77 6.60 -6.46
CA LEU A 77 -2.65 5.80 -5.24
C LEU A 77 -2.53 4.31 -5.57
N SER A 78 -1.60 3.64 -4.92
CA SER A 78 -1.60 2.18 -4.82
C SER A 78 -2.16 1.78 -3.46
N LEU A 79 -3.27 1.05 -3.49
CA LEU A 79 -4.06 0.68 -2.32
C LEU A 79 -3.62 -0.69 -1.83
N GLY A 80 -2.87 -0.72 -0.73
CA GLY A 80 -2.44 -1.93 -0.04
C GLY A 80 -3.59 -2.54 0.78
N LEU A 81 -4.42 -3.36 0.14
CA LEU A 81 -5.68 -3.87 0.71
C LEU A 81 -5.61 -5.34 1.14
N VAL A 82 -4.63 -6.09 0.62
CA VAL A 82 -4.45 -7.52 0.92
C VAL A 82 -3.32 -7.68 1.93
N ASP A 83 -3.53 -8.37 3.05
CA ASP A 83 -2.53 -8.46 4.14
C ASP A 83 -1.32 -9.31 3.72
N GLY A 84 -0.23 -8.66 3.31
CA GLY A 84 1.00 -9.35 2.94
C GLY A 84 1.80 -9.92 4.12
N ARG A 85 1.30 -9.80 5.37
CA ARG A 85 1.96 -10.30 6.60
C ARG A 85 1.17 -11.38 7.32
N ASN A 86 -0.02 -11.71 6.84
CA ASN A 86 -0.88 -12.66 7.49
C ASN A 86 -1.52 -13.58 6.44
N ILE A 87 -1.93 -14.75 6.91
CA ILE A 87 -2.42 -15.80 6.04
C ILE A 87 -3.94 -15.76 5.90
N TRP A 88 -4.63 -14.81 6.51
CA TRP A 88 -6.09 -14.73 6.43
C TRP A 88 -6.52 -14.23 5.06
N LYS A 89 -7.52 -14.90 4.49
CA LYS A 89 -8.12 -14.51 3.22
C LYS A 89 -8.71 -13.10 3.31
N ASN A 90 -8.50 -12.31 2.25
CA ASN A 90 -8.96 -10.93 2.20
C ASN A 90 -10.50 -10.82 2.28
N ASP A 91 -10.98 -9.80 2.99
CA ASP A 91 -12.39 -9.41 3.01
C ASP A 91 -12.69 -8.52 1.80
N PHE A 92 -13.22 -9.14 0.75
CA PHE A 92 -13.50 -8.45 -0.51
C PHE A 92 -14.56 -7.37 -0.38
N ASN A 93 -15.54 -7.52 0.52
CA ASN A 93 -16.56 -6.50 0.72
C ASN A 93 -15.95 -5.22 1.29
N LYS A 94 -15.13 -5.34 2.34
CA LYS A 94 -14.39 -4.19 2.90
C LYS A 94 -13.44 -3.57 1.88
N SER A 95 -12.73 -4.39 1.10
CA SER A 95 -11.83 -3.89 0.06
C SER A 95 -12.60 -3.10 -1.02
N LEU A 96 -13.76 -3.60 -1.46
CA LEU A 96 -14.59 -2.94 -2.46
C LEU A 96 -15.18 -1.61 -1.97
N GLU A 97 -15.54 -1.50 -0.69
CA GLU A 97 -15.98 -0.24 -0.08
C GLU A 97 -14.87 0.82 -0.16
N VAL A 98 -13.64 0.45 0.22
CA VAL A 98 -12.47 1.35 0.13
C VAL A 98 -12.19 1.75 -1.31
N ILE A 99 -12.18 0.78 -2.24
CA ILE A 99 -11.94 1.04 -3.67
C ILE A 99 -13.00 2.02 -4.21
N SER A 100 -14.28 1.79 -3.90
CA SER A 100 -15.37 2.64 -4.37
C SER A 100 -15.23 4.07 -3.85
N LYS A 101 -14.88 4.23 -2.56
CA LYS A 101 -14.60 5.54 -1.96
C LYS A 101 -13.47 6.28 -2.68
N VAL A 102 -12.37 5.60 -2.98
CA VAL A 102 -11.23 6.22 -3.69
C VAL A 102 -11.58 6.55 -5.14
N ILE A 103 -12.29 5.66 -5.86
CA ILE A 103 -12.75 5.92 -7.23
C ILE A 103 -13.61 7.19 -7.27
N ASN A 104 -14.55 7.34 -6.33
CA ASN A 104 -15.42 8.52 -6.26
C ASN A 104 -14.64 9.82 -5.97
N SER A 105 -13.48 9.72 -5.33
CA SER A 105 -12.66 10.88 -4.98
C SER A 105 -11.66 11.26 -6.07
N ILE A 106 -10.98 10.28 -6.68
CA ILE A 106 -9.83 10.55 -7.57
C ILE A 106 -9.95 9.94 -8.97
N GLY A 107 -10.99 9.16 -9.24
CA GLY A 107 -11.17 8.45 -10.52
C GLY A 107 -10.48 7.09 -10.55
N LYS A 108 -11.00 6.18 -11.38
CA LYS A 108 -10.55 4.78 -11.48
C LYS A 108 -9.15 4.66 -12.12
N GLU A 109 -8.78 5.63 -12.93
CA GLU A 109 -7.54 5.67 -13.71
C GLU A 109 -6.31 6.04 -12.84
N ARG A 110 -6.56 6.52 -11.62
CA ARG A 110 -5.52 6.90 -10.65
C ARG A 110 -5.37 5.93 -9.48
N ILE A 111 -5.95 4.72 -9.59
CA ILE A 111 -5.82 3.68 -8.57
C ILE A 111 -5.08 2.45 -9.08
N MET A 112 -4.31 1.83 -8.19
CA MET A 112 -3.67 0.53 -8.38
C MET A 112 -4.02 -0.34 -7.17
N LEU A 113 -4.42 -1.60 -7.37
CA LEU A 113 -4.64 -2.53 -6.25
C LEU A 113 -3.33 -3.26 -5.95
N ALA A 114 -2.99 -3.40 -4.68
CA ALA A 114 -1.75 -4.02 -4.24
C ALA A 114 -1.92 -4.75 -2.90
N PRO A 115 -1.00 -5.68 -2.57
CA PRO A 115 -0.85 -6.13 -1.19
C PRO A 115 -0.33 -4.99 -0.30
N SER A 116 -0.61 -5.05 0.99
CA SER A 116 -0.21 -4.06 2.00
C SER A 116 1.29 -3.89 2.13
N CYS A 117 2.05 -4.92 1.77
CA CYS A 117 3.50 -4.94 1.73
C CYS A 117 3.96 -6.08 0.80
N SER A 118 5.27 -6.35 0.76
CA SER A 118 5.78 -7.53 0.05
C SER A 118 5.21 -8.83 0.59
N LEU A 119 4.77 -9.73 -0.30
CA LEU A 119 4.30 -11.08 0.07
C LEU A 119 5.43 -12.01 0.58
N LEU A 120 6.66 -11.52 0.68
CA LEU A 120 7.78 -12.23 1.31
C LEU A 120 7.48 -12.68 2.75
N HIS A 121 6.53 -12.02 3.43
CA HIS A 121 6.19 -12.30 4.83
C HIS A 121 5.07 -13.35 5.01
N VAL A 122 4.56 -13.94 3.93
CA VAL A 122 3.61 -15.07 3.98
C VAL A 122 4.22 -16.29 3.30
N PRO A 123 3.77 -17.52 3.65
CA PRO A 123 4.21 -18.72 2.94
C PRO A 123 3.79 -18.66 1.47
N TYR A 124 4.41 -19.50 0.63
CA TYR A 124 4.31 -19.37 -0.82
C TYR A 124 2.99 -19.88 -1.41
N ASP A 125 2.61 -21.15 -1.16
CA ASP A 125 1.44 -21.77 -1.81
C ASP A 125 0.65 -22.66 -0.84
N LEU A 126 -0.63 -22.34 -0.64
CA LEU A 126 -1.54 -23.09 0.22
C LEU A 126 -1.87 -24.48 -0.35
N GLU A 127 -1.71 -24.70 -1.65
CA GLU A 127 -1.94 -26.02 -2.27
C GLU A 127 -0.89 -27.06 -1.86
N ALA A 128 0.28 -26.63 -1.38
CA ALA A 128 1.30 -27.53 -0.84
C ALA A 128 0.92 -28.12 0.53
N GLU A 129 -0.05 -27.52 1.24
CA GLU A 129 -0.58 -28.02 2.51
C GLU A 129 -1.56 -29.19 2.25
N THR A 130 -1.00 -30.39 2.18
CA THR A 130 -1.71 -31.65 1.87
C THR A 130 -2.01 -32.50 3.10
N GLN A 131 -1.51 -32.12 4.27
CA GLN A 131 -1.73 -32.86 5.52
C GLN A 131 -3.06 -32.46 6.17
N GLU A 132 -4.15 -33.11 5.73
CA GLU A 132 -5.53 -32.85 6.17
C GLU A 132 -5.76 -33.08 7.67
N GLY A 133 -4.89 -33.86 8.34
CA GLY A 133 -4.92 -34.04 9.80
C GLY A 133 -4.37 -32.85 10.60
N ILE A 134 -3.65 -31.93 9.97
CA ILE A 134 -3.08 -30.72 10.59
C ILE A 134 -3.86 -29.48 10.16
N LEU A 135 -4.29 -29.41 8.90
CA LEU A 135 -5.07 -28.31 8.36
C LEU A 135 -6.41 -28.82 7.82
N LEU A 136 -7.46 -28.66 8.63
CA LEU A 136 -8.82 -29.05 8.26
C LEU A 136 -9.28 -28.27 7.00
N PRO A 137 -10.03 -28.90 6.07
CA PRO A 137 -10.50 -28.24 4.86
C PRO A 137 -11.29 -26.94 5.10
N GLU A 138 -12.07 -26.88 6.18
CA GLU A 138 -12.82 -25.69 6.60
C GLU A 138 -11.90 -24.51 6.93
N ILE A 139 -10.78 -24.78 7.61
CA ILE A 139 -9.77 -23.77 7.95
C ILE A 139 -9.03 -23.32 6.68
N LYS A 140 -8.74 -24.24 5.76
CA LYS A 140 -8.09 -23.94 4.48
C LYS A 140 -8.89 -22.93 3.65
N GLN A 141 -10.22 -22.89 3.77
CA GLN A 141 -11.06 -21.90 3.08
C GLN A 141 -10.92 -20.47 3.60
N TRP A 142 -10.43 -20.30 4.83
CA TRP A 142 -10.23 -19.00 5.48
C TRP A 142 -8.83 -18.41 5.26
N ILE A 143 -7.95 -19.14 4.58
CA ILE A 143 -6.52 -18.84 4.45
C ILE A 143 -6.15 -18.51 2.99
N ALA A 144 -5.17 -17.62 2.80
CA ALA A 144 -4.54 -17.29 1.53
C ALA A 144 -3.02 -17.07 1.74
N PHE A 145 -2.20 -17.76 0.96
CA PHE A 145 -0.74 -17.59 0.91
C PHE A 145 -0.35 -16.70 -0.28
N ALA A 146 0.95 -16.52 -0.56
CA ALA A 146 1.40 -15.57 -1.59
C ALA A 146 0.76 -15.80 -2.97
N LYS A 147 0.58 -17.06 -3.40
CA LYS A 147 -0.03 -17.40 -4.69
C LYS A 147 -1.54 -17.10 -4.75
N GLN A 148 -2.23 -17.10 -3.61
CA GLN A 148 -3.67 -16.90 -3.53
C GLN A 148 -4.06 -15.41 -3.32
N ASN A 149 -3.08 -14.52 -3.13
CA ASN A 149 -3.25 -13.09 -2.85
C ASN A 149 -3.09 -12.20 -4.10
#